data_AF-A0ABD0YH44-F1
#
_entry.id   AF-A0ABD0YH44-F1
#
_cell.length_a   1.000
_cell.length_b   1.000
_cell.length_c   1.000
_cell.angle_alpha   90.00
_cell.angle_beta   90.00
_cell.angle_gamma   90.00
#
_symmetry.space_group_name_H-M   'P 1'
#
loop_
_entity.id
_entity.type
_entity.pdbx_description
1 polymer ?
#
loop_
_entity_poly.entity_id
_entity_poly.type
_entity_poly.pdbx_seq_one_letter_code
_entity_poly.pdbx_strand_id
1 'polypeptide(L)'
;MESKRRNMFQKNKTQENGNMSSCLALQHNLRVTKDGEYIMRMRHRILSIYCSQMHTSNPKEFITLHAGEAENYAEIYDKRVTDPGTCPHGGERNEYCHCEKNMNRDVGFTGFSKIRINITSLIVDTKDFTFSKQVRGSRVPYGEAGDCYSKDNCPQGKNESDRQMRRTLWNVRPKTWTYVGHPSTIIGVLTLGLIPDQCRWACRTDVSMALKLSHERE
;
A
#
# COMPACT_ATOMS: atom_id res chain seq x y z
N MET A 1 -49.00 14.74 -17.76
CA MET A 1 -47.76 14.29 -18.42
C MET A 1 -46.59 15.03 -17.78
N GLU A 2 -45.60 14.24 -17.32
CA GLU A 2 -44.34 14.54 -16.60
C GLU A 2 -44.37 15.65 -15.52
N SER A 3 -44.31 15.44 -14.20
CA SER A 3 -43.69 14.38 -13.37
C SER A 3 -42.34 13.87 -13.90
N LYS A 4 -41.28 14.70 -13.89
CA LYS A 4 -39.85 14.27 -13.87
C LYS A 4 -38.83 15.42 -13.83
N ARG A 5 -38.89 16.30 -12.82
CA ARG A 5 -37.72 17.13 -12.42
C ARG A 5 -37.53 17.15 -10.90
N ARG A 6 -37.85 16.03 -10.24
CA ARG A 6 -37.44 15.75 -8.86
C ARG A 6 -36.13 14.94 -8.91
N ASN A 7 -35.16 15.36 -8.10
CA ASN A 7 -33.94 14.63 -7.70
C ASN A 7 -32.67 14.83 -8.54
N MET A 8 -32.08 16.02 -8.52
CA MET A 8 -30.60 16.09 -8.67
C MET A 8 -29.87 17.15 -7.85
N PHE A 9 -30.54 18.03 -7.09
CA PHE A 9 -29.83 19.09 -6.34
C PHE A 9 -30.52 19.45 -5.03
N GLN A 10 -30.88 18.45 -4.21
CA GLN A 10 -31.31 18.69 -2.83
C GLN A 10 -30.58 17.77 -1.87
N LYS A 11 -29.38 18.24 -1.46
CA LYS A 11 -29.01 18.37 -0.04
C LYS A 11 -27.74 19.20 0.06
N ASN A 12 -27.89 20.52 -0.13
CA ASN A 12 -27.06 21.48 0.59
C ASN A 12 -27.47 21.37 2.07
N LYS A 13 -26.88 20.39 2.78
CA LYS A 13 -26.75 20.49 4.23
C LYS A 13 -25.57 21.42 4.48
N THR A 14 -25.88 22.57 5.05
CA THR A 14 -24.98 23.49 5.74
C THR A 14 -23.61 22.91 6.03
N GLN A 15 -22.62 23.42 5.29
CA GLN A 15 -21.21 23.16 5.46
C GLN A 15 -20.71 24.04 6.63
N GLU A 16 -21.19 23.79 7.84
CA GLU A 16 -20.73 24.50 9.04
C GLU A 16 -20.42 23.51 10.18
N ASN A 17 -19.14 23.49 10.56
CA ASN A 17 -18.64 23.07 11.88
C ASN A 17 -18.93 21.65 12.43
N GLY A 18 -19.14 20.66 11.56
CA GLY A 18 -18.92 19.26 11.94
C GLY A 18 -17.52 18.82 11.52
N ASN A 19 -16.69 18.36 12.45
CA ASN A 19 -15.37 17.75 12.16
C ASN A 19 -15.57 16.43 11.36
N MET A 20 -15.90 16.52 10.07
CA MET A 20 -16.01 15.40 9.13
C MET A 20 -14.61 14.98 8.66
N SER A 21 -13.81 14.55 9.63
CA SER A 21 -12.44 14.09 9.41
C SER A 21 -12.32 12.57 9.38
N SER A 22 -13.40 11.83 9.68
CA SER A 22 -13.41 10.35 9.72
C SER A 22 -14.69 9.74 9.17
N CYS A 23 -14.62 8.45 8.82
CA CYS A 23 -15.79 7.67 8.41
C CYS A 23 -16.80 7.54 9.54
N LEU A 24 -16.33 7.41 10.79
CA LEU A 24 -17.19 7.39 11.97
C LEU A 24 -17.97 8.70 12.15
N ALA A 25 -17.32 9.85 11.91
CA ALA A 25 -17.99 11.15 11.96
C ALA A 25 -19.06 11.29 10.87
N LEU A 26 -18.79 10.79 9.65
CA LEU A 26 -19.79 10.73 8.57
C LEU A 26 -20.98 9.84 8.96
N GLN A 27 -20.70 8.69 9.57
CA GLN A 27 -21.74 7.78 10.05
C GLN A 27 -22.62 8.45 11.11
N HIS A 28 -22.03 9.02 12.16
CA HIS A 28 -22.78 9.58 13.28
C HIS A 28 -23.52 10.87 12.90
N ASN A 29 -22.85 11.81 12.24
CA ASN A 29 -23.39 13.15 12.01
C ASN A 29 -24.30 13.21 10.78
N LEU A 30 -23.99 12.43 9.74
CA LEU A 30 -24.74 12.44 8.48
C LEU A 30 -25.59 11.19 8.26
N ARG A 31 -25.55 10.21 9.17
CA ARG A 31 -26.26 8.92 9.06
C ARG A 31 -25.90 8.16 7.78
N VAL A 32 -24.64 8.28 7.36
CA VAL A 32 -24.11 7.54 6.22
C VAL A 32 -23.80 6.12 6.68
N THR A 33 -24.40 5.12 6.04
CA THR A 33 -24.20 3.70 6.40
C THR A 33 -23.69 2.83 5.26
N LYS A 34 -23.52 3.42 4.07
CA LYS A 34 -23.05 2.71 2.89
C LYS A 34 -21.55 2.83 2.75
N ASP A 35 -20.88 1.75 2.39
CA ASP A 35 -19.48 1.78 2.01
C ASP A 35 -19.31 2.55 0.69
N GLY A 36 -18.19 3.27 0.53
CA GLY A 36 -17.97 4.09 -0.65
C GLY A 36 -16.88 5.14 -0.50
N GLU A 37 -16.63 5.87 -1.58
CA GLU A 37 -15.75 7.05 -1.58
C GLU A 37 -16.47 8.27 -1.03
N TYR A 38 -15.84 8.93 -0.08
CA TYR A 38 -16.35 10.15 0.54
C TYR A 38 -15.29 11.24 0.53
N ILE A 39 -15.72 12.43 0.17
CA ILE A 39 -14.91 13.64 0.26
C ILE A 39 -14.94 14.12 1.70
N MET A 40 -13.78 14.11 2.36
CA MET A 40 -13.64 14.49 3.76
C MET A 40 -12.49 15.46 3.98
N ARG A 41 -12.58 16.25 5.05
CA ARG A 41 -11.56 17.23 5.40
C ARG A 41 -10.60 16.61 6.40
N MET A 42 -9.38 16.33 5.96
CA MET A 42 -8.29 15.86 6.80
C MET A 42 -7.28 17.00 7.00
N ARG A 43 -7.14 17.45 8.25
CA ARG A 43 -6.38 18.67 8.59
C ARG A 43 -6.84 19.87 7.75
N HIS A 44 -5.97 20.41 6.92
CA HIS A 44 -6.24 21.56 6.04
C HIS A 44 -6.51 21.13 4.58
N ARG A 45 -6.79 19.85 4.33
CA ARG A 45 -7.00 19.31 2.97
C ARG A 45 -8.34 18.60 2.85
N ILE A 46 -8.85 18.61 1.62
CA ILE A 46 -10.03 17.87 1.22
C ILE A 46 -9.55 16.68 0.39
N LEU A 47 -9.88 15.47 0.81
CA LEU A 47 -9.39 14.22 0.23
C LEU A 47 -10.54 13.26 -0.02
N SER A 48 -10.42 12.43 -1.07
CA SER A 48 -11.29 11.27 -1.25
C SER A 48 -10.76 10.11 -0.42
N ILE A 49 -11.61 9.56 0.43
CA ILE A 49 -11.31 8.40 1.28
C ILE A 49 -12.43 7.40 1.13
N TYR A 50 -12.04 6.15 0.92
CA TYR A 50 -12.97 5.05 0.91
C TYR A 50 -13.30 4.64 2.35
N CYS A 51 -14.56 4.74 2.71
CA CYS A 51 -15.08 4.22 3.97
C CYS A 51 -15.61 2.80 3.78
N SER A 52 -15.05 1.86 4.53
CA SER A 52 -15.50 0.46 4.59
C SER A 52 -16.19 0.18 5.91
N GLN A 53 -17.11 -0.79 5.94
CA GLN A 53 -17.84 -1.21 7.13
C GLN A 53 -18.68 -0.09 7.76
N MET A 54 -19.24 0.80 6.93
CA MET A 54 -20.08 1.94 7.34
C MET A 54 -21.40 1.54 7.98
N HIS A 55 -21.78 0.27 7.92
CA HIS A 55 -22.94 -0.29 8.61
C HIS A 55 -22.62 -0.77 10.04
N THR A 56 -21.34 -0.80 10.44
CA THR A 56 -20.87 -1.30 11.74
C THR A 56 -20.54 -0.15 12.68
N SER A 57 -20.33 -0.43 13.97
CA SER A 57 -19.87 0.58 14.94
C SER A 57 -18.43 1.05 14.73
N ASN A 58 -17.67 0.42 13.83
CA ASN A 58 -16.25 0.70 13.62
C ASN A 58 -15.91 0.77 12.11
N PRO A 59 -16.37 1.81 11.40
CA PRO A 59 -15.98 2.01 10.01
C PRO A 59 -14.48 2.27 9.89
N LYS A 60 -13.91 1.92 8.73
CA LYS A 60 -12.47 2.00 8.46
C LYS A 60 -12.17 2.81 7.21
N GLU A 61 -11.11 3.60 7.28
CA GLU A 61 -10.61 4.47 6.21
C GLU A 61 -9.57 3.78 5.33
N PHE A 62 -9.73 3.94 4.02
CA PHE A 62 -8.80 3.42 3.02
C PHE A 62 -8.49 4.47 1.94
N ILE A 63 -7.28 4.40 1.39
CA ILE A 63 -6.88 5.13 0.19
C ILE A 63 -7.07 4.20 -1.01
N THR A 64 -7.79 4.67 -2.03
CA THR A 64 -7.95 3.95 -3.29
C THR A 64 -6.73 4.12 -4.19
N LEU A 65 -6.24 3.00 -4.71
CA LEU A 65 -5.11 2.95 -5.64
C LEU A 65 -5.63 2.85 -7.07
N HIS A 66 -5.68 3.99 -7.78
CA HIS A 66 -6.35 4.09 -9.07
C HIS A 66 -5.71 3.27 -10.20
N ALA A 67 -4.42 2.96 -10.12
CA ALA A 67 -3.76 2.11 -11.13
C ALA A 67 -4.16 0.62 -11.02
N GLY A 68 -4.86 0.22 -9.96
CA GLY A 68 -5.36 -1.15 -9.77
C GLY A 68 -4.30 -2.13 -9.31
N GLU A 69 -4.71 -3.37 -9.07
CA GLU A 69 -3.91 -4.41 -8.41
C GLU A 69 -2.67 -4.86 -9.21
N ALA A 70 -2.70 -4.71 -10.54
CA ALA A 70 -1.59 -5.07 -11.41
C ALA A 70 -0.41 -4.09 -11.31
N GLU A 71 -0.70 -2.84 -11.01
CA GLU A 71 0.29 -1.75 -10.91
C GLU A 71 0.54 -1.33 -9.46
N ASN A 72 -0.20 -1.89 -8.49
CA ASN A 72 -0.01 -1.64 -7.06
C ASN A 72 0.17 -2.97 -6.35
N TYR A 73 1.39 -3.48 -6.39
CA TYR A 73 1.71 -4.79 -5.82
C TYR A 73 2.96 -4.75 -4.95
N ALA A 74 3.04 -5.77 -4.10
CA ALA A 74 4.21 -6.12 -3.32
C ALA A 74 4.64 -7.54 -3.72
N GLU A 75 5.93 -7.70 -4.05
CA GLU A 75 6.47 -8.97 -4.52
C GLU A 75 7.73 -9.37 -3.75
N ILE A 76 7.70 -10.58 -3.20
CA ILE A 76 8.89 -11.35 -2.85
C ILE A 76 9.10 -12.37 -3.98
N TYR A 77 10.16 -12.19 -4.76
CA TYR A 77 10.39 -12.96 -6.00
C TYR A 77 10.66 -14.44 -5.69
N ASP A 78 10.16 -15.32 -6.56
CA ASP A 78 10.12 -16.76 -6.32
C ASP A 78 11.17 -17.56 -7.06
N LYS A 79 12.10 -16.92 -7.74
CA LYS A 79 13.19 -17.64 -8.39
C LYS A 79 14.50 -17.38 -7.68
N ARG A 80 15.38 -18.37 -7.77
CA ARG A 80 16.76 -18.35 -7.29
C ARG A 80 17.66 -18.92 -8.37
N VAL A 81 18.74 -18.24 -8.71
CA VAL A 81 19.70 -18.76 -9.69
C VAL A 81 20.39 -20.01 -9.17
N THR A 82 20.69 -20.95 -10.07
CA THR A 82 21.36 -22.20 -9.71
C THR A 82 22.78 -21.98 -9.21
N ASP A 83 23.50 -21.00 -9.79
CA ASP A 83 24.80 -20.54 -9.31
C ASP A 83 24.62 -19.26 -8.47
N PRO A 84 24.68 -19.34 -7.14
CA PRO A 84 24.41 -18.20 -6.27
C PRO A 84 25.41 -17.06 -6.44
N GLY A 85 26.61 -17.27 -6.98
CA GLY A 85 27.62 -16.22 -7.19
C GLY A 85 27.54 -15.54 -8.55
N THR A 86 26.39 -15.64 -9.23
CA THR A 86 26.19 -15.03 -10.54
C THR A 86 24.96 -14.12 -10.55
N CYS A 87 25.04 -13.05 -11.33
CA CYS A 87 23.92 -12.18 -11.67
C CYS A 87 23.70 -12.24 -13.19
N PRO A 88 22.91 -13.22 -13.70
CA PRO A 88 22.65 -13.37 -15.12
C PRO A 88 22.08 -12.10 -15.73
N HIS A 89 22.33 -11.87 -17.02
CA HIS A 89 21.79 -10.74 -17.78
C HIS A 89 22.06 -9.36 -17.15
N GLY A 90 23.17 -9.21 -16.40
CA GLY A 90 23.50 -7.94 -15.75
C GLY A 90 22.46 -7.49 -14.72
N GLY A 91 21.66 -8.43 -14.19
CA GLY A 91 20.59 -8.16 -13.22
C GLY A 91 19.23 -7.91 -13.83
N GLU A 92 19.10 -7.95 -15.16
CA GLU A 92 17.80 -7.89 -15.79
C GLU A 92 16.97 -9.15 -15.48
N ARG A 93 15.71 -8.92 -15.11
CA ARG A 93 14.77 -10.00 -14.82
C ARG A 93 14.45 -10.76 -16.11
N ASN A 94 14.85 -12.02 -16.16
CA ASN A 94 14.51 -12.93 -17.25
C ASN A 94 13.66 -14.10 -16.75
N GLU A 95 12.55 -14.38 -17.42
CA GLU A 95 11.72 -15.55 -17.12
C GLU A 95 12.42 -16.87 -17.46
N TYR A 96 13.28 -16.86 -18.48
CA TYR A 96 14.06 -17.99 -18.96
C TYR A 96 15.48 -17.96 -18.39
N CYS A 97 15.60 -17.95 -17.05
CA CYS A 97 16.88 -18.11 -16.36
C CYS A 97 17.18 -19.58 -16.01
N HIS A 98 18.47 -19.91 -15.86
CA HIS A 98 18.91 -21.12 -15.16
C HIS A 98 18.70 -20.91 -13.66
N CYS A 99 17.46 -21.07 -13.24
CA CYS A 99 17.00 -20.72 -11.90
C CYS A 99 15.93 -21.72 -11.44
N GLU A 100 15.91 -21.97 -10.15
CA GLU A 100 14.95 -22.83 -9.49
C GLU A 100 13.91 -22.00 -8.75
N LYS A 101 12.74 -22.59 -8.53
CA LYS A 101 11.72 -21.95 -7.73
C LYS A 101 12.11 -22.01 -6.26
N ASN A 102 12.26 -20.84 -5.65
CA ASN A 102 12.45 -20.70 -4.22
C ASN A 102 11.16 -21.10 -3.50
N MET A 103 11.22 -22.16 -2.71
CA MET A 103 10.09 -22.71 -1.95
C MET A 103 9.94 -22.07 -0.56
N ASN A 104 10.65 -20.98 -0.28
CA ASN A 104 10.50 -20.23 0.96
C ASN A 104 9.04 -19.76 1.14
N ARG A 105 8.54 -19.90 2.37
CA ARG A 105 7.14 -19.56 2.70
C ARG A 105 6.83 -18.08 2.57
N ASP A 106 7.83 -17.21 2.59
CA ASP A 106 7.66 -15.76 2.50
C ASP A 106 7.49 -15.26 1.07
N VAL A 107 7.76 -16.13 0.08
CA VAL A 107 7.65 -15.79 -1.33
C VAL A 107 6.18 -15.54 -1.70
N GLY A 108 5.93 -14.46 -2.44
CA GLY A 108 4.58 -14.17 -2.89
C GLY A 108 4.43 -12.90 -3.71
N PHE A 109 3.23 -12.73 -4.26
CA PHE A 109 2.81 -11.57 -5.02
C PHE A 109 1.40 -11.19 -4.57
N THR A 110 1.27 -9.98 -4.03
CA THR A 110 0.01 -9.44 -3.54
C THR A 110 -0.27 -8.10 -4.22
N GLY A 111 -1.40 -8.01 -4.92
CA GLY A 111 -1.89 -6.77 -5.52
C GLY A 111 -2.87 -6.07 -4.58
N PHE A 112 -2.97 -4.75 -4.67
CA PHE A 112 -3.81 -3.92 -3.79
C PHE A 112 -4.67 -2.96 -4.61
N SER A 113 -5.96 -2.93 -4.33
CA SER A 113 -6.88 -1.92 -4.89
C SER A 113 -7.10 -0.76 -3.92
N LYS A 114 -6.96 -1.00 -2.60
CA LYS A 114 -6.97 0.01 -1.55
C LYS A 114 -6.04 -0.37 -0.42
N ILE A 115 -5.55 0.63 0.30
CA ILE A 115 -4.68 0.46 1.48
C ILE A 115 -5.28 1.18 2.68
N ARG A 116 -5.18 0.56 3.87
CA ARG A 116 -5.76 1.14 5.09
C ARG A 116 -4.91 2.28 5.59
N ILE A 117 -5.54 3.36 6.03
CA ILE A 117 -4.85 4.52 6.61
C ILE A 117 -5.39 4.83 8.00
N ASN A 118 -4.49 5.11 8.95
CA ASN A 118 -4.84 5.80 10.18
C ASN A 118 -4.85 7.31 9.89
N ILE A 119 -6.05 7.89 9.85
CA ILE A 119 -6.26 9.32 9.54
C ILE A 119 -5.73 10.30 10.59
N THR A 120 -5.50 9.83 11.82
CA THR A 120 -4.93 10.65 12.90
C THR A 120 -3.42 10.77 12.74
N SER A 121 -2.73 9.64 12.53
CA SER A 121 -1.27 9.58 12.37
C SER A 121 -0.80 9.78 10.92
N LEU A 122 -1.70 9.63 9.95
CA LEU A 122 -1.42 9.55 8.52
C LEU A 122 -0.43 8.43 8.16
N ILE A 123 -0.54 7.30 8.86
CA ILE A 123 0.28 6.10 8.64
C ILE A 123 -0.58 5.04 7.98
N VAL A 124 -0.06 4.43 6.91
CA VAL A 124 -0.67 3.29 6.24
C VAL A 124 -0.42 2.03 7.07
N ASP A 125 -1.48 1.26 7.27
CA ASP A 125 -1.40 -0.10 7.82
C ASP A 125 -1.07 -1.06 6.69
N THR A 126 0.22 -1.34 6.54
CA THR A 126 0.80 -2.15 5.44
C THR A 126 0.36 -3.61 5.49
N LYS A 127 -0.14 -4.08 6.64
CA LYS A 127 -0.57 -5.46 6.89
C LYS A 127 -2.08 -5.64 6.81
N ASP A 128 -2.83 -4.61 6.46
CA ASP A 128 -4.25 -4.74 6.16
C ASP A 128 -4.44 -5.24 4.71
N PHE A 129 -4.97 -6.46 4.59
CA PHE A 129 -5.18 -7.14 3.32
C PHE A 129 -6.63 -7.08 2.83
N THR A 130 -7.49 -6.23 3.42
CA THR A 130 -8.95 -6.20 3.16
C THR A 130 -9.27 -5.99 1.68
N PHE A 131 -8.54 -5.10 1.01
CA PHE A 131 -8.70 -4.78 -0.41
C PHE A 131 -7.48 -5.21 -1.23
N SER A 132 -6.94 -6.38 -0.88
CA SER A 132 -5.84 -7.01 -1.60
C SER A 132 -6.29 -8.27 -2.34
N LYS A 133 -5.57 -8.59 -3.41
CA LYS A 133 -5.69 -9.84 -4.15
C LYS A 133 -4.38 -10.61 -4.07
N GLN A 134 -4.44 -11.80 -3.50
CA GLN A 134 -3.31 -12.71 -3.52
C GLN A 134 -3.21 -13.37 -4.90
N VAL A 135 -2.13 -13.09 -5.63
CA VAL A 135 -1.93 -13.65 -6.98
C VAL A 135 -1.13 -14.95 -6.91
N ARG A 136 -0.06 -14.98 -6.08
CA ARG A 136 0.85 -16.13 -6.01
C ARG A 136 1.51 -16.22 -4.64
N GLY A 137 1.71 -17.42 -4.10
CA GLY A 137 2.42 -17.62 -2.84
C GLY A 137 1.74 -16.97 -1.62
N SER A 138 2.53 -16.50 -0.67
CA SER A 138 2.08 -15.89 0.59
C SER A 138 1.77 -14.40 0.46
N ARG A 139 0.96 -13.88 1.40
CA ARG A 139 0.64 -12.44 1.45
C ARG A 139 1.87 -11.61 1.79
N VAL A 140 2.20 -10.67 0.90
CA VAL A 140 3.29 -9.70 1.04
C VAL A 140 2.69 -8.33 1.41
N PRO A 141 3.04 -7.76 2.56
CA PRO A 141 2.56 -6.44 3.00
C PRO A 141 2.83 -5.32 1.98
N TYR A 142 1.97 -4.31 1.97
CA TYR A 142 2.11 -3.18 1.05
C TYR A 142 3.40 -2.38 1.32
N GLY A 143 4.16 -2.10 0.26
CA GLY A 143 5.45 -1.40 0.38
C GLY A 143 6.64 -2.30 0.73
N GLU A 144 6.45 -3.61 0.83
CA GLU A 144 7.53 -4.60 0.94
C GLU A 144 7.89 -5.17 -0.45
N ALA A 145 9.18 -5.39 -0.66
CA ALA A 145 9.67 -6.21 -1.78
C ALA A 145 10.94 -6.94 -1.35
N GLY A 146 11.23 -8.06 -2.01
CA GLY A 146 12.52 -8.71 -1.82
C GLY A 146 12.69 -9.94 -2.70
N ASP A 147 13.81 -10.61 -2.53
CA ASP A 147 14.07 -11.89 -3.20
C ASP A 147 15.18 -12.66 -2.49
N CYS A 148 15.33 -13.92 -2.85
CA CYS A 148 16.55 -14.66 -2.59
C CYS A 148 17.16 -15.14 -3.91
N TYR A 149 17.28 -14.22 -4.88
CA TYR A 149 17.60 -14.57 -6.26
C TYR A 149 19.06 -15.01 -6.40
N SER A 150 20.02 -14.19 -5.97
CA SER A 150 21.48 -14.40 -6.10
C SER A 150 22.21 -13.85 -4.89
N LYS A 151 23.37 -14.41 -4.50
CA LYS A 151 24.30 -13.86 -3.48
C LYS A 151 25.02 -12.59 -3.95
N ASP A 152 24.98 -12.26 -5.23
CA ASP A 152 25.49 -10.99 -5.73
C ASP A 152 24.47 -9.86 -5.53
N ASN A 153 24.89 -8.61 -5.67
CA ASN A 153 24.01 -7.45 -5.60
C ASN A 153 23.08 -7.36 -6.83
N CYS A 154 22.07 -8.24 -6.88
CA CYS A 154 21.24 -8.53 -8.04
C CYS A 154 19.74 -8.62 -7.67
N PRO A 155 19.15 -7.56 -7.07
CA PRO A 155 17.79 -7.61 -6.56
C PRO A 155 16.79 -7.77 -7.70
N GLN A 156 15.90 -8.74 -7.53
CA GLN A 156 14.79 -9.02 -8.43
C GLN A 156 13.45 -8.56 -7.84
N GLY A 157 13.27 -8.53 -6.52
CA GLY A 157 12.00 -8.13 -5.89
C GLY A 157 11.54 -6.74 -6.33
N LYS A 158 10.23 -6.57 -6.56
CA LYS A 158 9.64 -5.29 -7.01
C LYS A 158 8.45 -4.89 -6.15
N ASN A 159 8.29 -3.59 -5.96
CA ASN A 159 7.06 -2.97 -5.49
C ASN A 159 6.86 -1.66 -6.26
N GLU A 160 5.61 -1.25 -6.43
CA GLU A 160 5.26 -0.07 -7.23
C GLU A 160 4.49 0.97 -6.39
N SER A 161 4.92 1.14 -5.12
CA SER A 161 4.15 1.91 -4.13
C SER A 161 4.27 3.43 -4.28
N ASP A 162 5.38 3.94 -4.82
CA ASP A 162 5.67 5.39 -4.91
C ASP A 162 4.97 6.07 -6.12
N ARG A 163 4.93 5.39 -7.27
CA ARG A 163 4.47 5.98 -8.54
C ARG A 163 3.01 6.42 -8.48
N GLN A 164 2.14 5.62 -7.88
CA GLN A 164 0.72 5.94 -7.75
C GLN A 164 0.45 6.95 -6.64
N MET A 165 1.20 6.92 -5.54
CA MET A 165 1.00 7.88 -4.45
C MET A 165 1.19 9.32 -4.96
N ARG A 166 2.20 9.58 -5.82
CA ARG A 166 2.39 10.88 -6.50
C ARG A 166 1.20 11.35 -7.36
N ARG A 167 0.34 10.43 -7.82
CA ARG A 167 -0.90 10.74 -8.56
C ARG A 167 -2.09 11.00 -7.65
N THR A 168 -1.98 10.64 -6.37
CA THR A 168 -2.94 11.01 -5.33
C THR A 168 -2.53 12.32 -4.66
N LEU A 169 -3.41 12.89 -3.83
CA LEU A 169 -3.07 14.07 -3.00
C LEU A 169 -2.17 13.74 -1.79
N TRP A 170 -1.66 12.51 -1.74
CA TRP A 170 -0.73 12.02 -0.75
C TRP A 170 0.67 11.96 -1.35
N ASN A 171 1.67 12.41 -0.60
CA ASN A 171 3.06 12.14 -0.89
C ASN A 171 3.58 11.15 0.14
N VAL A 172 4.39 10.19 -0.30
CA VAL A 172 5.20 9.42 0.65
C VAL A 172 6.25 10.38 1.20
N ARG A 173 6.45 10.40 2.53
CA ARG A 173 7.59 11.16 3.09
C ARG A 173 8.89 10.68 2.42
N PRO A 174 9.89 11.56 2.19
CA PRO A 174 11.17 11.15 1.61
C PRO A 174 11.75 10.03 2.46
N LYS A 175 12.09 8.92 1.82
CA LYS A 175 12.56 7.71 2.48
C LYS A 175 13.74 7.13 1.75
N THR A 176 14.72 6.72 2.53
CA THR A 176 15.80 5.86 2.12
C THR A 176 15.29 4.42 2.13
N TRP A 177 15.31 3.75 0.98
CA TRP A 177 15.21 2.30 0.95
C TRP A 177 16.37 1.74 1.75
N THR A 178 16.08 1.09 2.86
CA THR A 178 17.08 0.32 3.59
C THR A 178 17.02 -1.08 3.04
N TYR A 179 18.07 -1.48 2.34
CA TYR A 179 18.30 -2.87 1.99
C TYR A 179 18.70 -3.59 3.27
N VAL A 180 17.83 -4.48 3.74
CA VAL A 180 18.10 -5.29 4.94
C VAL A 180 18.38 -6.71 4.48
N GLY A 181 19.55 -7.22 4.87
CA GLY A 181 19.96 -8.62 4.66
C GLY A 181 21.32 -8.81 3.98
N HIS A 182 21.75 -10.07 3.87
CA HIS A 182 22.91 -10.45 3.08
C HIS A 182 22.63 -10.21 1.58
N PRO A 183 23.63 -10.07 0.70
CA PRO A 183 23.39 -9.83 -0.72
C PRO A 183 22.58 -10.95 -1.39
N SER A 184 22.51 -12.16 -0.79
CA SER A 184 21.57 -13.26 -1.14
C SER A 184 20.11 -13.10 -0.76
N THR A 185 19.76 -12.07 -0.01
CA THR A 185 18.43 -11.87 0.56
C THR A 185 18.26 -10.37 0.76
N ILE A 186 18.05 -9.66 -0.33
CA ILE A 186 17.84 -8.21 -0.30
C ILE A 186 16.34 -7.97 -0.13
N ILE A 187 15.96 -7.40 1.01
CA ILE A 187 14.60 -6.90 1.24
C ILE A 187 14.65 -5.38 1.10
N GLY A 188 13.87 -4.85 0.16
CA GLY A 188 13.60 -3.43 0.06
C GLY A 188 12.53 -3.08 1.10
N VAL A 189 12.97 -2.42 2.16
CA VAL A 189 12.09 -2.03 3.27
C VAL A 189 11.88 -0.52 3.25
N LEU A 190 10.62 -0.09 3.29
CA LEU A 190 10.26 1.31 3.45
C LEU A 190 10.31 1.73 4.94
N THR A 191 11.50 1.80 5.53
CA THR A 191 11.65 2.12 6.97
C THR A 191 11.51 3.62 7.26
N LEU A 192 10.90 3.95 8.40
CA LEU A 192 11.16 5.17 9.16
C LEU A 192 12.15 4.79 10.27
N GLY A 193 13.45 4.97 10.02
CA GLY A 193 14.46 5.13 11.07
C GLY A 193 14.59 4.02 12.12
N LEU A 194 14.41 2.74 11.76
CA LEU A 194 14.78 1.62 12.63
C LEU A 194 15.54 0.59 11.78
N ILE A 195 16.78 0.34 12.16
CA ILE A 195 17.65 -0.72 11.63
C ILE A 195 17.42 -1.95 12.50
N PRO A 196 16.82 -3.04 12.00
CA PRO A 196 16.92 -4.33 12.64
C PRO A 196 18.08 -5.09 11.99
N ASP A 197 19.04 -5.44 12.82
CA ASP A 197 20.11 -6.37 12.52
C ASP A 197 19.55 -7.72 12.02
N GLN A 198 20.23 -8.24 10.98
CA GLN A 198 20.33 -9.64 10.57
C GLN A 198 19.11 -10.36 9.95
N CYS A 199 19.10 -10.48 8.61
CA CYS A 199 18.40 -11.56 7.93
C CYS A 199 19.32 -12.79 7.76
N ARG A 200 19.26 -13.70 8.73
CA ARG A 200 19.24 -15.13 8.42
C ARG A 200 17.75 -15.52 8.39
N TRP A 201 17.31 -16.08 7.26
CA TRP A 201 16.04 -16.81 7.03
C TRP A 201 14.67 -16.11 7.08
N ALA A 202 14.53 -14.80 7.35
CA ALA A 202 13.21 -14.14 7.30
C ALA A 202 13.20 -12.90 6.38
N CYS A 203 12.26 -12.86 5.42
CA CYS A 203 12.02 -11.71 4.54
C CYS A 203 11.14 -10.62 5.18
N ARG A 204 10.88 -10.69 6.49
CA ARG A 204 9.95 -9.80 7.18
C ARG A 204 10.68 -8.77 8.03
N THR A 205 10.43 -7.52 7.73
CA THR A 205 10.67 -6.39 8.62
C THR A 205 9.36 -5.63 8.78
N ASP A 206 9.03 -5.16 9.98
CA ASP A 206 7.84 -4.36 10.17
C ASP A 206 7.98 -2.99 9.47
N VAL A 207 7.31 -2.84 8.34
CA VAL A 207 7.39 -1.63 7.52
C VAL A 207 6.24 -0.70 7.86
N SER A 208 6.59 0.52 8.29
CA SER A 208 5.61 1.59 8.52
C SER A 208 5.69 2.64 7.41
N MET A 209 4.58 2.80 6.68
CA MET A 209 4.51 3.79 5.61
C MET A 209 3.78 5.06 6.09
N ALA A 210 4.52 6.07 6.55
CA ALA A 210 3.93 7.39 6.78
C ALA A 210 3.71 8.17 5.48
N LEU A 211 2.59 8.88 5.44
CA LEU A 211 2.19 9.78 4.37
C LEU A 211 2.29 11.25 4.83
N LYS A 212 2.44 12.15 3.86
CA LYS A 212 2.34 13.59 4.03
C LYS A 212 1.39 14.13 2.97
N LEU A 213 0.64 15.16 3.30
CA LEU A 213 -0.22 15.82 2.32
C LEU A 213 0.62 16.73 1.43
N SER A 214 0.40 16.71 0.12
CA SER A 214 1.33 17.26 -0.88
C SER A 214 1.68 18.75 -0.78
N HIS A 215 0.98 19.52 0.05
CA HIS A 215 1.23 20.95 0.30
C HIS A 215 1.30 21.32 1.80
N GLU A 216 1.57 20.36 2.70
CA GLU A 216 1.99 20.73 4.06
C GLU A 216 3.43 21.29 3.97
N ARG A 217 3.58 22.63 4.05
CA ARG A 217 4.90 23.26 4.23
C ARG A 217 5.51 22.78 5.56
N GLU A 218 6.80 22.50 5.55
CA GLU A 218 7.59 22.12 6.74
C GLU A 218 7.65 23.25 7.76
#